data_AF-A0A973RBZ8-F1
#
_entry.id   AF-A0A973RBZ8-F1
#
_cell.length_a   1.000
_cell.length_b   1.000
_cell.length_c   1.000
_cell.angle_alpha   90.00
_cell.angle_beta   90.00
_cell.angle_gamma   90.00
#
_symmetry.space_group_name_H-M   'P 1'
#
loop_
_entity.id
_entity.type
_entity.pdbx_description
1 polymer ?
#
loop_
_entity_poly.entity_id
_entity_poly.type
_entity_poly.pdbx_seq_one_letter_code
_entity_poly.pdbx_strand_id
1 'polypeptide(L)'
;MRRDDLVRARAQLHACLTAARCLHTYHELTGNATALTAARRLYDLYTRHGRTANHATWNWFGRADSWTEPCAMVDSLILALGLWRTTRDRRYLDDAEAIELNGLGHAQKPHGGFGLDSITGPGLPWLRNVHPDAAWCCTMRGAVGLAEVWERRHSVATGGAPDILYVDLYRDGDARLELGGGEMAVRQRTRYPYEGATTLDVLHSTVRRQVEIRFHLPSWTDAGRARVTGGPPGRQPGRLLLRPAAGDRYGVDFPVALRAEPADSDGGIGVRMLHGPLLLAATDDDAHGSPDDDAPDPGRARHRHRGAVLRPVREVFHTTPGRAARYHGRVVFDDP
;
A
#
# COMPACT_ATOMS: atom_id res chain seq x y z
N MET A 1 -4.83 32.15 -2.06
CA MET A 1 -4.62 31.29 -0.89
C MET A 1 -3.20 30.74 -0.96
N ARG A 2 -2.31 31.11 -0.03
CA ARG A 2 -0.95 30.54 0.03
C ARG A 2 -1.10 29.12 0.60
N ARG A 3 -0.33 28.15 0.13
CA ARG A 3 -0.62 26.72 0.38
C ARG A 3 -0.55 26.28 1.84
N ASP A 4 0.20 27.00 2.67
CA ASP A 4 0.27 26.78 4.11
C ASP A 4 -1.03 27.17 4.84
N ASP A 5 -1.96 27.83 4.14
CA ASP A 5 -3.25 28.22 4.69
C ASP A 5 -4.09 26.98 5.08
N LEU A 6 -3.99 25.85 4.37
CA LEU A 6 -4.77 24.65 4.71
C LEU A 6 -4.32 23.98 6.01
N VAL A 7 -3.00 23.91 6.24
CA VAL A 7 -2.43 23.38 7.48
C VAL A 7 -2.74 24.33 8.63
N ARG A 8 -2.53 25.64 8.43
CA ARG A 8 -2.86 26.67 9.43
C ARG A 8 -4.35 26.71 9.77
N ALA A 9 -5.22 26.54 8.78
CA ALA A 9 -6.67 26.47 8.96
C ALA A 9 -7.13 25.13 9.54
N ARG A 10 -6.23 24.17 9.76
CA ARG A 10 -6.55 22.81 10.23
C ARG A 10 -7.64 22.17 9.38
N ALA A 11 -7.50 22.28 8.05
CA ALA A 11 -8.47 21.76 7.10
C ALA A 11 -8.63 20.24 7.22
N GLN A 12 -9.83 19.73 6.92
CA GLN A 12 -10.12 18.30 6.95
C GLN A 12 -9.45 17.58 5.78
N LEU A 13 -8.78 16.46 6.05
CA LEU A 13 -7.98 15.74 5.06
C LEU A 13 -8.86 15.02 4.05
N HIS A 14 -10.02 14.49 4.44
CA HIS A 14 -10.96 13.92 3.49
C HIS A 14 -11.36 14.94 2.41
N ALA A 15 -11.72 16.17 2.82
CA ALA A 15 -12.05 17.24 1.88
C ALA A 15 -10.86 17.65 0.99
N CYS A 16 -9.66 17.82 1.58
CA CYS A 16 -8.46 18.19 0.83
C CYS A 16 -8.05 17.12 -0.20
N LEU A 17 -8.09 15.84 0.19
CA LEU A 17 -7.71 14.72 -0.67
C LEU A 17 -8.79 14.41 -1.72
N THR A 18 -10.06 14.62 -1.40
CA THR A 18 -11.14 14.60 -2.40
C THR A 18 -10.90 15.68 -3.47
N ALA A 19 -10.57 16.92 -3.09
CA ALA A 19 -10.24 17.97 -4.04
C ALA A 19 -9.01 17.60 -4.90
N ALA A 20 -7.99 17.01 -4.31
CA ALA A 20 -6.79 16.56 -5.02
C ALA A 20 -7.11 15.44 -6.03
N ARG A 21 -7.97 14.48 -5.67
CA ARG A 21 -8.49 13.46 -6.60
C ARG A 21 -9.24 14.09 -7.76
N CYS A 22 -10.17 15.01 -7.50
CA CYS A 22 -10.93 15.69 -8.55
C CYS A 22 -10.00 16.42 -9.53
N LEU A 23 -8.94 17.07 -9.04
CA LEU A 23 -7.93 17.73 -9.88
C LEU A 23 -7.13 16.73 -10.72
N HIS A 24 -6.78 15.57 -10.16
CA HIS A 24 -6.10 14.51 -10.89
C HIS A 24 -7.00 13.90 -11.98
N THR A 25 -8.25 13.58 -11.65
CA THR A 25 -9.24 13.10 -12.64
C THR A 25 -9.49 14.13 -13.73
N TYR A 26 -9.59 15.42 -13.39
CA TYR A 26 -9.73 16.48 -14.39
C TYR A 26 -8.52 16.54 -15.32
N HIS A 27 -7.30 16.32 -14.80
CA HIS A 27 -6.12 16.17 -15.64
C HIS A 27 -6.22 14.96 -16.57
N GLU A 28 -6.59 13.78 -16.07
CA GLU A 28 -6.71 12.57 -16.89
C GLU A 28 -7.71 12.76 -18.05
N LEU A 29 -8.80 13.50 -17.82
CA LEU A 29 -9.83 13.76 -18.82
C LEU A 29 -9.46 14.83 -19.86
N THR A 30 -8.61 15.80 -19.49
CA THR A 30 -8.40 17.02 -20.31
C THR A 30 -6.95 17.26 -20.73
N GLY A 31 -5.99 16.54 -20.15
CA GLY A 31 -4.56 16.82 -20.28
C GLY A 31 -4.09 18.07 -19.52
N ASN A 32 -4.90 18.69 -18.66
CA ASN A 32 -4.55 19.95 -17.99
C ASN A 32 -3.37 19.78 -17.01
N ALA A 33 -2.19 20.26 -17.39
CA ALA A 33 -0.96 20.12 -16.59
C ALA A 33 -0.99 20.92 -15.27
N THR A 34 -1.73 22.03 -15.22
CA THR A 34 -1.89 22.85 -14.01
C THR A 34 -2.69 22.09 -12.94
N ALA A 35 -3.73 21.37 -13.35
CA ALA A 35 -4.52 20.52 -12.46
C ALA A 35 -3.70 19.38 -11.88
N LEU A 36 -2.90 18.68 -12.71
CA LEU A 36 -1.96 17.66 -12.23
C LEU A 36 -0.97 18.24 -11.22
N THR A 37 -0.41 19.40 -11.53
CA THR A 37 0.53 20.09 -10.64
C THR A 37 -0.13 20.42 -9.29
N ALA A 38 -1.38 20.89 -9.30
CA ALA A 38 -2.14 21.17 -8.08
C ALA A 38 -2.45 19.90 -7.27
N ALA A 39 -2.85 18.82 -7.92
CA ALA A 39 -3.10 17.52 -7.29
C ALA A 39 -1.83 16.98 -6.59
N ARG A 40 -0.69 16.98 -7.29
CA ARG A 40 0.61 16.57 -6.72
C ARG A 40 1.00 17.40 -5.50
N ARG A 41 0.78 18.72 -5.56
CA ARG A 41 1.09 19.62 -4.45
C ARG A 41 0.22 19.38 -3.21
N LEU A 42 -1.08 19.04 -3.40
CA LEU A 42 -1.95 18.66 -2.30
C LEU A 42 -1.55 17.29 -1.72
N TYR A 43 -1.15 16.34 -2.57
CA TYR A 43 -0.61 15.06 -2.12
C TYR A 43 0.67 15.23 -1.29
N ASP A 44 1.59 16.09 -1.74
CA ASP A 44 2.82 16.41 -1.01
C ASP A 44 2.53 17.12 0.34
N LEU A 45 1.47 17.93 0.41
CA LEU A 45 1.03 18.54 1.67
C LEU A 45 0.48 17.49 2.64
N TYR A 46 -0.33 16.55 2.14
CA TYR A 46 -0.84 15.41 2.91
C TYR A 46 0.31 14.54 3.45
N THR A 47 1.23 14.12 2.60
CA THR A 47 2.32 13.21 3.00
C THR A 47 3.22 13.81 4.08
N ARG A 48 3.45 15.13 4.06
CA ARG A 48 4.23 15.84 5.08
C ARG A 48 3.49 16.12 6.39
N HIS A 49 2.21 16.47 6.33
CA HIS A 49 1.52 17.04 7.51
C HIS A 49 0.28 16.27 7.97
N GLY A 50 -0.14 15.26 7.22
CA GLY A 50 -1.41 14.56 7.43
C GLY A 50 -1.30 13.04 7.43
N ARG A 51 -0.10 12.48 7.30
CA ARG A 51 0.15 11.04 7.35
C ARG A 51 0.62 10.64 8.74
N THR A 52 0.18 9.47 9.19
CA THR A 52 0.58 8.86 10.47
C THR A 52 1.73 7.87 10.28
N ALA A 53 2.37 7.45 11.37
CA ALA A 53 3.43 6.44 11.33
C ALA A 53 2.96 5.12 10.71
N ASN A 54 1.68 4.75 10.86
CA ASN A 54 1.08 3.57 10.24
C ASN A 54 0.51 3.78 8.84
N HIS A 55 0.87 4.86 8.15
CA HIS A 55 0.38 5.19 6.81
C HIS A 55 -1.14 5.40 6.70
N ALA A 56 -1.83 5.55 7.83
CA ALA A 56 -3.17 6.13 7.89
C ALA A 56 -3.10 7.66 7.72
N THR A 57 -4.26 8.31 7.70
CA THR A 57 -4.39 9.76 7.62
C THR A 57 -4.86 10.34 8.96
N TRP A 58 -4.42 11.55 9.29
CA TRP A 58 -5.11 12.36 10.30
C TRP A 58 -6.52 12.70 9.77
N ASN A 59 -7.46 13.07 10.65
CA ASN A 59 -8.75 13.62 10.19
C ASN A 59 -8.60 15.11 9.78
N TRP A 60 -7.84 15.89 10.55
CA TRP A 60 -7.50 17.28 10.24
C TRP A 60 -6.01 17.54 10.39
N PHE A 61 -5.46 18.46 9.60
CA PHE A 61 -4.08 18.93 9.80
C PHE A 61 -3.89 19.48 11.22
N GLY A 62 -2.81 19.08 11.89
CA GLY A 62 -2.40 19.65 13.18
C GLY A 62 -3.32 19.34 14.37
N ARG A 63 -4.21 18.33 14.27
CA ARG A 63 -5.06 17.83 15.37
C ARG A 63 -4.67 16.40 15.78
N ALA A 64 -3.54 16.27 16.48
CA ALA A 64 -3.04 14.96 16.92
C ALA A 64 -3.91 14.33 18.03
N ASP A 65 -4.73 15.15 18.69
CA ASP A 65 -5.74 14.80 19.69
C ASP A 65 -7.04 14.23 19.08
N SER A 66 -7.07 14.01 17.77
CA SER A 66 -8.22 13.44 17.04
C SER A 66 -8.02 11.95 16.72
N TRP A 67 -8.55 11.50 15.57
CA TRP A 67 -8.53 10.12 15.11
C TRP A 67 -8.13 10.03 13.64
N THR A 68 -7.81 8.82 13.19
CA THR A 68 -7.59 8.50 11.79
C THR A 68 -8.91 8.29 11.07
N GLU A 69 -9.01 8.72 9.81
CA GLU A 69 -10.26 8.67 9.05
C GLU A 69 -10.11 7.81 7.78
N PRO A 70 -10.75 6.62 7.71
CA PRO A 70 -10.70 5.75 6.53
C PRO A 70 -11.10 6.41 5.21
N CYS A 71 -12.04 7.37 5.23
CA CYS A 71 -12.41 8.13 4.02
C CYS A 71 -11.23 8.86 3.40
N ALA A 72 -10.43 9.54 4.23
CA ALA A 72 -9.23 10.23 3.81
C ALA A 72 -8.13 9.24 3.40
N MET A 73 -7.98 8.10 4.08
CA MET A 73 -7.05 7.04 3.67
C MET A 73 -7.37 6.55 2.26
N VAL A 74 -8.64 6.24 1.98
CA VAL A 74 -9.10 5.80 0.65
C VAL A 74 -8.87 6.88 -0.40
N ASP A 75 -9.09 8.16 -0.08
CA ASP A 75 -8.79 9.23 -1.02
C ASP A 75 -7.31 9.33 -1.35
N SER A 76 -6.44 9.23 -0.34
CA SER A 76 -4.99 9.21 -0.54
C SER A 76 -4.53 7.99 -1.36
N LEU A 77 -5.11 6.82 -1.10
CA LEU A 77 -4.85 5.57 -1.83
C LEU A 77 -5.21 5.71 -3.32
N ILE A 78 -6.43 6.14 -3.63
CA ILE A 78 -6.86 6.24 -5.03
C ILE A 78 -6.06 7.32 -5.77
N LEU A 79 -5.75 8.43 -5.10
CA LEU A 79 -4.89 9.47 -5.67
C LEU A 79 -3.47 8.97 -5.93
N ALA A 80 -2.89 8.21 -5.01
CA ALA A 80 -1.57 7.61 -5.17
C ALA A 80 -1.54 6.65 -6.37
N LEU A 81 -2.51 5.74 -6.47
CA LEU A 81 -2.66 4.83 -7.62
C LEU A 81 -2.84 5.60 -8.95
N GLY A 82 -3.59 6.71 -8.92
CA GLY A 82 -3.76 7.59 -10.08
C GLY A 82 -2.46 8.27 -10.51
N LEU A 83 -1.78 8.91 -9.56
CA LEU A 83 -0.50 9.59 -9.79
C LEU A 83 0.59 8.62 -10.25
N TRP A 84 0.62 7.38 -9.73
CA TRP A 84 1.48 6.32 -10.25
C TRP A 84 1.24 6.09 -11.74
N ARG A 85 0.00 5.85 -12.17
CA ARG A 85 -0.29 5.58 -13.60
C ARG A 85 0.07 6.75 -14.51
N THR A 86 -0.16 7.98 -14.05
CA THR A 86 0.15 9.20 -14.82
C THR A 86 1.65 9.47 -14.91
N THR A 87 2.39 9.30 -13.81
CA THR A 87 3.78 9.81 -13.69
C THR A 87 4.84 8.71 -13.71
N ARG A 88 4.47 7.48 -13.36
CA ARG A 88 5.37 6.34 -13.14
C ARG A 88 6.45 6.61 -12.08
N ASP A 89 6.21 7.56 -11.20
CA ASP A 89 7.02 7.81 -10.01
C ASP A 89 6.67 6.77 -8.93
N ARG A 90 7.63 5.88 -8.65
CA ARG A 90 7.44 4.71 -7.79
C ARG A 90 6.94 5.05 -6.38
N ARG A 91 7.25 6.25 -5.88
CA ARG A 91 6.86 6.69 -4.53
C ARG A 91 5.35 6.59 -4.32
N TYR A 92 4.55 6.85 -5.36
CA TYR A 92 3.11 6.80 -5.25
C TYR A 92 2.58 5.37 -5.16
N LEU A 93 3.24 4.40 -5.81
CA LEU A 93 2.82 3.00 -5.72
C LEU A 93 3.26 2.40 -4.38
N ASP A 94 4.48 2.73 -3.92
CA ASP A 94 4.94 2.38 -2.57
C ASP A 94 4.00 2.95 -1.50
N ASP A 95 3.61 4.23 -1.62
CA ASP A 95 2.66 4.87 -0.71
C ASP A 95 1.29 4.19 -0.77
N ALA A 96 0.80 3.84 -1.97
CA ALA A 96 -0.48 3.14 -2.13
C ALA A 96 -0.47 1.78 -1.41
N GLU A 97 0.57 0.97 -1.60
CA GLU A 97 0.73 -0.30 -0.89
C GLU A 97 0.82 -0.10 0.62
N ALA A 98 1.56 0.90 1.08
CA ALA A 98 1.71 1.18 2.50
C ALA A 98 0.39 1.64 3.14
N ILE A 99 -0.39 2.49 2.45
CA ILE A 99 -1.71 2.94 2.90
C ILE A 99 -2.67 1.76 2.99
N GLU A 100 -2.74 0.92 1.95
CA GLU A 100 -3.62 -0.25 1.92
C GLU A 100 -3.26 -1.27 3.00
N LEU A 101 -2.01 -1.71 3.04
CA LEU A 101 -1.62 -2.85 3.87
C LEU A 101 -1.53 -2.52 5.36
N ASN A 102 -1.29 -1.24 5.69
CA ASN A 102 -1.07 -0.80 7.07
C ASN A 102 -2.21 0.07 7.59
N GLY A 103 -2.42 1.25 7.01
CA GLY A 103 -3.41 2.21 7.49
C GLY A 103 -4.83 1.67 7.33
N LEU A 104 -5.22 1.42 6.08
CA LEU A 104 -6.54 0.92 5.73
C LEU A 104 -6.73 -0.54 6.19
N GLY A 105 -5.69 -1.37 6.09
CA GLY A 105 -5.70 -2.76 6.52
C GLY A 105 -5.95 -2.93 8.02
N HIS A 106 -5.50 -1.99 8.85
CA HIS A 106 -5.83 -1.94 10.28
C HIS A 106 -7.21 -1.33 10.55
N ALA A 107 -7.61 -0.34 9.74
CA ALA A 107 -8.92 0.30 9.87
C ALA A 107 -10.05 -0.68 9.54
N GLN A 108 -9.84 -1.64 8.63
CA GLN A 108 -10.78 -2.73 8.39
C GLN A 108 -10.89 -3.61 9.64
N LYS A 109 -12.10 -3.94 10.06
CA LYS A 109 -12.37 -4.75 11.25
C LYS A 109 -12.85 -6.16 10.86
N PRO A 110 -12.86 -7.14 11.80
CA PRO A 110 -13.24 -8.53 11.49
C PRO A 110 -14.62 -8.70 10.85
N HIS A 111 -15.58 -7.81 11.13
CA HIS A 111 -16.91 -7.83 10.52
C HIS A 111 -16.93 -7.21 9.11
N GLY A 112 -15.78 -6.84 8.55
CA GLY A 112 -15.63 -6.25 7.21
C GLY A 112 -15.87 -4.74 7.15
N GLY A 113 -16.43 -4.14 8.21
CA GLY A 113 -16.59 -2.69 8.32
C GLY A 113 -15.27 -1.98 8.63
N PHE A 114 -15.30 -0.65 8.64
CA PHE A 114 -14.10 0.17 8.87
C PHE A 114 -14.29 1.07 10.09
N GLY A 115 -13.27 1.12 10.95
CA GLY A 115 -13.27 1.90 12.18
C GLY A 115 -12.33 3.10 12.14
N LEU A 116 -12.38 3.90 13.20
CA LEU A 116 -11.48 5.03 13.44
C LEU A 116 -10.43 4.61 14.45
N ASP A 117 -9.18 5.02 14.26
CA ASP A 117 -8.06 4.65 15.13
C ASP A 117 -7.33 5.89 15.67
N SER A 118 -6.43 5.69 16.63
CA SER A 118 -5.61 6.77 17.18
C SER A 118 -4.59 7.27 16.16
N ILE A 119 -4.24 8.56 16.25
CA ILE A 119 -3.11 9.13 15.50
C ILE A 119 -1.80 8.52 16.04
N THR A 120 -0.94 8.05 15.13
CA THR A 120 0.40 7.55 15.48
C THR A 120 1.50 8.42 14.88
N GLY A 121 2.59 8.56 15.62
CA GLY A 121 3.75 9.39 15.24
C GLY A 121 4.78 9.47 16.37
N PRO A 122 5.82 10.29 16.23
CA PRO A 122 6.75 10.58 17.32
C PRO A 122 6.01 11.06 18.58
N GLY A 123 6.32 10.47 19.74
CA GLY A 123 5.60 10.72 20.99
C GLY A 123 4.18 10.15 21.08
N LEU A 124 3.65 9.59 19.98
CA LEU A 124 2.35 8.92 19.90
C LEU A 124 2.55 7.49 19.35
N PRO A 125 3.25 6.60 20.08
CA PRO A 125 3.69 5.31 19.53
C PRO A 125 2.61 4.25 19.49
N TRP A 126 1.45 4.51 20.12
CA TRP A 126 0.40 3.52 20.34
C TRP A 126 -0.75 3.69 19.35
N LEU A 127 -0.99 2.62 18.58
CA LEU A 127 -2.17 2.47 17.73
C LEU A 127 -3.29 1.82 18.52
N ARG A 128 -4.48 2.43 18.53
CA ARG A 128 -5.65 2.02 19.31
C ARG A 128 -6.93 2.20 18.50
N ASN A 129 -7.91 1.33 18.72
CA ASN A 129 -9.26 1.57 18.20
C ASN A 129 -9.90 2.75 18.95
N VAL A 130 -10.38 3.75 18.21
CA VAL A 130 -11.17 4.86 18.74
C VAL A 130 -12.66 4.60 18.54
N HIS A 131 -13.03 4.09 17.36
CA HIS A 131 -14.40 3.68 17.05
C HIS A 131 -14.37 2.39 16.23
N PRO A 132 -14.91 1.26 16.72
CA PRO A 132 -14.75 -0.02 16.04
C PRO A 132 -15.50 -0.08 14.71
N ASP A 133 -16.69 0.52 14.61
CA ASP A 133 -17.50 0.40 13.38
C ASP A 133 -18.06 1.76 12.95
N ALA A 134 -17.32 2.47 12.10
CA ALA A 134 -17.80 3.67 11.43
C ALA A 134 -18.64 3.27 10.20
N ALA A 135 -19.80 2.67 10.47
CA ALA A 135 -20.74 2.12 9.48
C ALA A 135 -21.34 3.17 8.53
N TRP A 136 -21.06 4.46 8.75
CA TRP A 136 -21.39 5.55 7.84
C TRP A 136 -20.38 5.63 6.67
N CYS A 137 -19.92 6.83 6.33
CA CYS A 137 -19.06 7.05 5.16
C CYS A 137 -17.80 6.16 5.16
N CYS A 138 -17.18 5.88 6.31
CA CYS A 138 -15.91 5.15 6.38
C CYS A 138 -16.02 3.72 5.87
N THR A 139 -17.07 2.98 6.25
CA THR A 139 -17.27 1.60 5.76
C THR A 139 -17.55 1.56 4.26
N MET A 140 -18.42 2.45 3.78
CA MET A 140 -18.69 2.57 2.34
C MET A 140 -17.43 2.93 1.55
N ARG A 141 -16.64 3.88 2.04
CA ARG A 141 -15.39 4.30 1.38
C ARG A 141 -14.33 3.20 1.44
N GLY A 142 -14.23 2.47 2.55
CA GLY A 142 -13.32 1.32 2.67
C GLY A 142 -13.56 0.28 1.58
N ALA A 143 -14.83 -0.07 1.31
CA ALA A 143 -15.17 -0.97 0.20
C ALA A 143 -14.73 -0.43 -1.18
N VAL A 144 -14.89 0.88 -1.43
CA VAL A 144 -14.38 1.53 -2.65
C VAL A 144 -12.86 1.42 -2.75
N GLY A 145 -12.14 1.63 -1.65
CA GLY A 145 -10.67 1.49 -1.62
C GLY A 145 -10.21 0.09 -2.01
N LEU A 146 -10.84 -0.95 -1.45
CA LEU A 146 -10.53 -2.35 -1.78
C LEU A 146 -10.80 -2.66 -3.26
N ALA A 147 -11.92 -2.16 -3.81
CA ALA A 147 -12.23 -2.32 -5.24
C ALA A 147 -11.18 -1.61 -6.12
N GLU A 148 -10.77 -0.39 -5.78
CA GLU A 148 -9.79 0.38 -6.56
C GLU A 148 -8.41 -0.29 -6.58
N VAL A 149 -7.98 -0.90 -5.48
CA VAL A 149 -6.76 -1.72 -5.43
C VAL A 149 -6.88 -2.92 -6.37
N TRP A 150 -8.00 -3.65 -6.30
CA TRP A 150 -8.22 -4.81 -7.15
C TRP A 150 -8.19 -4.43 -8.62
N GLU A 151 -9.02 -3.47 -9.04
CA GLU A 151 -9.15 -3.06 -10.43
C GLU A 151 -7.85 -2.47 -11.01
N ARG A 152 -7.00 -1.85 -10.19
CA ARG A 152 -5.77 -1.18 -10.63
C ARG A 152 -4.49 -1.98 -10.42
N ARG A 153 -4.60 -3.28 -10.11
CA ARG A 153 -3.44 -4.16 -9.89
C ARG A 153 -2.57 -4.38 -11.14
N HIS A 154 -3.15 -4.14 -12.32
CA HIS A 154 -2.44 -4.12 -13.60
C HIS A 154 -2.69 -2.80 -14.32
N SER A 155 -1.73 -2.34 -15.12
CA SER A 155 -1.97 -1.29 -16.12
C SER A 155 -1.39 -1.67 -17.47
N VAL A 156 -2.05 -1.25 -18.54
CA VAL A 156 -1.59 -1.49 -19.92
C VAL A 156 -1.29 -0.14 -20.56
N ALA A 157 -0.12 -0.01 -21.18
CA ALA A 157 0.21 1.10 -22.06
C ALA A 157 0.23 0.60 -23.51
N THR A 158 -0.72 1.09 -24.30
CA THR A 158 -0.87 0.75 -25.72
C THR A 158 -0.39 1.89 -26.61
N GLY A 159 -0.14 1.59 -27.89
CA GLY A 159 0.28 2.58 -28.89
C GLY A 159 1.81 2.78 -28.97
N GLY A 160 2.55 2.15 -28.07
CA GLY A 160 3.99 1.91 -28.22
C GLY A 160 4.29 0.68 -29.09
N ALA A 161 5.54 0.54 -29.49
CA ALA A 161 6.06 -0.70 -30.07
C ALA A 161 7.26 -1.16 -29.21
N PRO A 162 7.08 -2.14 -28.30
CA PRO A 162 5.88 -2.95 -28.02
C PRO A 162 4.83 -2.27 -27.10
N ASP A 163 3.63 -2.84 -27.01
CA ASP A 163 2.70 -2.56 -25.89
C ASP A 163 3.31 -3.05 -24.57
N ILE A 164 2.93 -2.45 -23.45
CA ILE A 164 3.51 -2.75 -22.13
C ILE A 164 2.41 -3.17 -21.15
N LEU A 165 2.58 -4.33 -20.52
CA LEU A 165 1.84 -4.74 -19.33
C LEU A 165 2.66 -4.40 -18.08
N TYR A 166 2.10 -3.61 -17.19
CA TYR A 166 2.60 -3.40 -15.85
C TYR A 166 1.85 -4.30 -14.87
N VAL A 167 2.58 -5.10 -14.11
CA VAL A 167 2.10 -5.80 -12.92
C VAL A 167 2.39 -4.89 -11.74
N ASP A 168 1.44 -4.01 -11.44
CA ASP A 168 1.62 -2.89 -10.52
C ASP A 168 1.49 -3.33 -9.06
N LEU A 169 0.47 -4.14 -8.75
CA LEU A 169 0.24 -4.67 -7.41
C LEU A 169 0.16 -6.18 -7.43
N TYR A 170 0.76 -6.84 -6.45
CA TYR A 170 0.76 -8.30 -6.39
C TYR A 170 -0.44 -8.85 -5.62
N ARG A 171 -1.44 -9.35 -6.34
CA ARG A 171 -2.66 -9.95 -5.76
C ARG A 171 -2.91 -11.32 -6.38
N ASP A 172 -3.14 -12.32 -5.55
CA ASP A 172 -3.53 -13.66 -6.02
C ASP A 172 -4.90 -13.57 -6.71
N GLY A 173 -5.01 -14.13 -7.91
CA GLY A 173 -6.26 -14.19 -8.66
C GLY A 173 -6.12 -13.99 -10.16
N ASP A 174 -7.27 -13.96 -10.84
CA ASP A 174 -7.34 -13.98 -12.30
C ASP A 174 -7.52 -12.58 -12.88
N ALA A 175 -6.97 -12.33 -14.07
CA ALA A 175 -7.14 -11.09 -14.82
C ALA A 175 -7.30 -11.38 -16.32
N ARG A 176 -8.08 -10.53 -17.01
CA ARG A 176 -8.15 -10.46 -18.47
C ARG A 176 -7.60 -9.12 -18.92
N LEU A 177 -6.72 -9.14 -19.91
CA LEU A 177 -5.93 -7.99 -20.34
C LEU A 177 -5.98 -7.88 -21.86
N GLU A 178 -6.24 -6.69 -22.37
CA GLU A 178 -6.19 -6.39 -23.80
C GLU A 178 -4.87 -5.71 -24.14
N LEU A 179 -4.02 -6.37 -24.94
CA LEU A 179 -2.70 -5.88 -25.33
C LEU A 179 -2.14 -6.64 -26.53
N GLY A 180 -1.18 -6.05 -27.23
CA GLY A 180 -0.47 -6.69 -28.35
C GLY A 180 -1.39 -7.10 -29.51
N GLY A 181 -2.55 -6.43 -29.64
CA GLY A 181 -3.55 -6.70 -30.68
C GLY A 181 -4.40 -7.95 -30.45
N GLY A 182 -4.53 -8.41 -29.20
CA GLY A 182 -5.40 -9.49 -28.77
C GLY A 182 -5.71 -9.43 -27.26
N GLU A 183 -6.22 -10.53 -26.72
CA GLU A 183 -6.53 -10.70 -25.29
C GLU A 183 -5.57 -11.72 -24.67
N MET A 184 -5.22 -11.50 -23.40
CA MET A 184 -4.52 -12.46 -22.55
C MET A 184 -5.30 -12.65 -21.24
N ALA A 185 -5.63 -13.90 -20.90
CA ALA A 185 -6.14 -14.26 -19.59
C ALA A 185 -5.00 -14.87 -18.76
N VAL A 186 -4.77 -14.32 -17.57
CA VAL A 186 -3.70 -14.77 -16.66
C VAL A 186 -4.25 -15.09 -15.29
N ARG A 187 -3.57 -16.01 -14.60
CA ARG A 187 -3.71 -16.22 -13.15
C ARG A 187 -2.44 -15.77 -12.47
N GLN A 188 -2.56 -14.79 -11.60
CA GLN A 188 -1.47 -14.40 -10.72
C GLN A 188 -1.48 -15.28 -9.47
N ARG A 189 -0.31 -15.79 -9.08
CA ARG A 189 -0.10 -16.52 -7.82
C ARG A 189 0.99 -15.87 -7.01
N THR A 190 0.71 -15.57 -5.75
CA THR A 190 1.68 -14.93 -4.85
C THR A 190 1.30 -15.09 -3.39
N ARG A 191 2.32 -15.10 -2.51
CA ARG A 191 2.16 -14.90 -1.05
C ARG A 191 2.55 -13.48 -0.61
N TYR A 192 2.80 -12.58 -1.55
CA TYR A 192 3.06 -11.17 -1.25
C TYR A 192 1.88 -10.59 -0.44
N PRO A 193 2.13 -9.79 0.62
CA PRO A 193 3.41 -9.16 0.99
C PRO A 193 4.33 -9.94 1.94
N TYR A 194 4.08 -11.22 2.21
CA TYR A 194 4.95 -12.03 3.09
C TYR A 194 6.19 -12.59 2.37
N GLU A 195 6.10 -12.75 1.05
CA GLU A 195 7.18 -13.23 0.19
C GLU A 195 7.18 -12.45 -1.12
N GLY A 196 8.34 -12.30 -1.77
CA GLY A 196 8.46 -11.52 -3.01
C GLY A 196 8.15 -12.31 -4.28
N ALA A 197 7.99 -13.63 -4.17
CA ALA A 197 7.68 -14.49 -5.32
C ALA A 197 6.25 -14.24 -5.83
N THR A 198 6.15 -13.95 -7.13
CA THR A 198 4.88 -13.83 -7.84
C THR A 198 5.01 -14.38 -9.25
N THR A 199 4.00 -15.10 -9.71
CA THR A 199 3.95 -15.67 -11.07
C THR A 199 2.67 -15.27 -11.78
N LEU A 200 2.77 -15.04 -13.09
CA LEU A 200 1.64 -14.98 -14.01
C LEU A 200 1.61 -16.26 -14.85
N ASP A 201 0.59 -17.07 -14.63
CA ASP A 201 0.27 -18.24 -15.45
C ASP A 201 -0.64 -17.79 -16.60
N VAL A 202 -0.21 -17.96 -17.86
CA VAL A 202 -1.00 -17.59 -19.04
C VAL A 202 -2.02 -18.70 -19.31
N LEU A 203 -3.27 -18.46 -18.93
CA LEU A 203 -4.38 -19.41 -19.12
C LEU A 203 -4.86 -19.43 -20.57
N HIS A 204 -4.85 -18.27 -21.22
CA HIS A 204 -5.27 -18.09 -22.61
C HIS A 204 -4.56 -16.90 -23.23
N SER A 205 -4.23 -16.96 -24.52
CA SER A 205 -3.62 -15.83 -25.24
C SER A 205 -4.01 -15.84 -26.72
N THR A 206 -4.48 -14.70 -27.21
CA THR A 206 -4.62 -14.37 -28.64
C THR A 206 -3.69 -13.23 -29.05
N VAL A 207 -2.72 -12.88 -28.19
CA VAL A 207 -1.77 -11.78 -28.40
C VAL A 207 -0.95 -12.02 -29.67
N ARG A 208 -0.98 -11.05 -30.60
CA ARG A 208 -0.40 -11.20 -31.94
C ARG A 208 1.01 -10.63 -32.05
N ARG A 209 1.30 -9.59 -31.27
CA ARG A 209 2.57 -8.85 -31.28
C ARG A 209 3.38 -9.13 -30.02
N GLN A 210 4.67 -8.79 -30.07
CA GLN A 210 5.49 -8.80 -28.86
C GLN A 210 4.99 -7.75 -27.86
N VAL A 211 5.05 -8.09 -26.57
CA VAL A 211 4.71 -7.21 -25.44
C VAL A 211 5.85 -7.19 -24.45
N GLU A 212 5.96 -6.10 -23.69
CA GLU A 212 6.85 -6.03 -22.53
C GLU A 212 6.03 -6.22 -21.25
N ILE A 213 6.35 -7.25 -20.45
CA ILE A 213 5.81 -7.41 -19.10
C ILE A 213 6.79 -6.76 -18.12
N ARG A 214 6.28 -5.87 -17.26
CA ARG A 214 7.03 -5.14 -16.24
C ARG A 214 6.45 -5.44 -14.87
N PHE A 215 7.19 -6.19 -14.08
CA PHE A 215 6.91 -6.41 -12.67
C PHE A 215 7.40 -5.22 -11.85
N HIS A 216 6.53 -4.64 -11.01
CA HIS A 216 6.92 -3.55 -10.13
C HIS A 216 7.92 -4.03 -9.06
N LEU A 217 9.06 -3.33 -8.95
CA LEU A 217 9.99 -3.55 -7.84
C LEU A 217 9.80 -2.39 -6.85
N PRO A 218 9.25 -2.65 -5.65
CA PRO A 218 9.08 -1.61 -4.63
C PRO A 218 10.39 -0.88 -4.33
N SER A 219 10.33 0.41 -3.98
CA SER A 219 11.55 1.23 -3.81
C SER A 219 12.53 0.70 -2.77
N TRP A 220 12.02 -0.05 -1.80
CA TRP A 220 12.79 -0.65 -0.73
C TRP A 220 13.48 -1.97 -1.10
N THR A 221 13.22 -2.50 -2.29
CA THR A 221 13.89 -3.70 -2.79
C THR A 221 15.24 -3.35 -3.40
N ASP A 222 16.22 -4.23 -3.17
CA ASP A 222 17.45 -4.23 -3.95
C ASP A 222 17.18 -4.87 -5.32
N ALA A 223 17.09 -4.05 -6.36
CA ALA A 223 16.84 -4.50 -7.72
C ALA A 223 17.92 -5.47 -8.26
N GLY A 224 19.14 -5.46 -7.70
CA GLY A 224 20.19 -6.41 -8.05
C GLY A 224 19.94 -7.83 -7.54
N ARG A 225 19.03 -7.99 -6.55
CA ARG A 225 18.62 -9.29 -6.00
C ARG A 225 17.31 -9.80 -6.57
N ALA A 226 16.64 -9.00 -7.40
CA ALA A 226 15.43 -9.42 -8.08
C ALA A 226 15.76 -10.40 -9.22
N ARG A 227 14.98 -11.47 -9.33
CA ARG A 227 15.09 -12.49 -10.39
C ARG A 227 13.81 -12.53 -11.19
N VAL A 228 13.93 -12.66 -12.50
CA VAL A 228 12.79 -12.80 -13.41
C VAL A 228 12.89 -14.14 -14.12
N THR A 229 11.77 -14.84 -14.28
CA THR A 229 11.70 -16.18 -14.86
C THR A 229 10.66 -16.26 -15.98
N GLY A 230 10.83 -17.22 -16.90
CA GLY A 230 9.81 -17.55 -17.90
C GLY A 230 9.98 -16.94 -19.29
N GLY A 231 11.01 -16.11 -19.49
CA GLY A 231 11.33 -15.53 -20.79
C GLY A 231 12.74 -14.96 -20.81
N PRO A 232 13.23 -14.50 -21.98
CA PRO A 232 14.50 -13.79 -22.05
C PRO A 232 14.41 -12.55 -21.15
N PRO A 233 15.39 -12.33 -20.25
CA PRO A 233 15.39 -11.15 -19.39
C PRO A 233 15.43 -9.89 -20.24
N GLY A 234 14.60 -8.90 -19.89
CA GLY A 234 14.63 -7.59 -20.51
C GLY A 234 15.89 -6.80 -20.13
N ARG A 235 16.05 -5.61 -20.73
CA ARG A 235 17.21 -4.73 -20.47
C ARG A 235 17.34 -4.22 -19.03
N GLN A 236 16.29 -4.31 -18.21
CA GLN A 236 16.32 -3.90 -16.79
C GLN A 236 15.66 -4.98 -15.91
N PRO A 237 15.98 -5.02 -14.60
CA PRO A 237 15.33 -5.93 -13.65
C PRO A 237 13.80 -5.82 -13.68
N GLY A 238 13.12 -6.95 -13.48
CA GLY A 238 11.66 -7.02 -13.46
C GLY A 238 10.99 -7.03 -14.85
N ARG A 239 11.74 -7.12 -15.96
CA ARG A 239 11.19 -6.98 -17.31
C ARG A 239 11.36 -8.22 -18.16
N LEU A 240 10.35 -8.52 -18.96
CA LEU A 240 10.36 -9.58 -19.97
C LEU A 240 9.84 -9.04 -21.29
N LEU A 241 10.50 -9.39 -22.40
CA LEU A 241 10.09 -8.99 -23.74
C LEU A 241 9.76 -10.24 -24.55
N LEU A 242 8.49 -10.50 -24.80
CA LEU A 242 8.01 -11.80 -25.30
C LEU A 242 6.66 -11.72 -26.01
N ARG A 243 6.26 -12.82 -26.67
CA ARG A 243 4.90 -12.99 -27.21
C ARG A 243 4.21 -14.10 -26.39
N PRO A 244 3.26 -13.76 -25.51
CA PRO A 244 2.66 -14.73 -24.60
C PRO A 244 1.88 -15.83 -25.32
N ALA A 245 2.13 -17.08 -24.96
CA ALA A 245 1.35 -18.23 -25.38
C ALA A 245 0.63 -18.86 -24.19
N ALA A 246 -0.50 -19.53 -24.46
CA ALA A 246 -1.19 -20.30 -23.42
C ALA A 246 -0.26 -21.40 -22.87
N GLY A 247 -0.22 -21.54 -21.55
CA GLY A 247 0.69 -22.46 -20.85
C GLY A 247 2.02 -21.82 -20.42
N ASP A 248 2.35 -20.62 -20.90
CA ASP A 248 3.53 -19.90 -20.43
C ASP A 248 3.38 -19.49 -18.96
N ARG A 249 4.52 -19.41 -18.26
CA ARG A 249 4.60 -18.91 -16.88
C ARG A 249 5.71 -17.89 -16.80
N TYR A 250 5.37 -16.69 -16.34
CA TYR A 250 6.32 -15.61 -16.07
C TYR A 250 6.36 -15.30 -14.59
N GLY A 251 7.48 -14.84 -14.07
CA GLY A 251 7.54 -14.49 -12.65
C GLY A 251 8.63 -13.52 -12.30
N VAL A 252 8.47 -12.91 -11.12
CA VAL A 252 9.52 -12.18 -10.42
C VAL A 252 9.64 -12.72 -9.00
N ASP A 253 10.85 -12.68 -8.47
CA ASP A 253 11.14 -12.95 -7.07
C ASP A 253 12.16 -11.92 -6.55
N PHE A 254 11.94 -11.41 -5.35
CA PHE A 254 12.83 -10.47 -4.69
C PHE A 254 12.78 -10.66 -3.16
N PRO A 255 13.85 -10.33 -2.43
CA PRO A 255 13.87 -10.50 -0.99
C PRO A 255 12.84 -9.61 -0.27
N VAL A 256 12.01 -10.23 0.58
CA VAL A 256 11.16 -9.54 1.56
C VAL A 256 11.74 -9.82 2.93
N ALA A 257 12.21 -8.77 3.62
CA ALA A 257 12.98 -8.89 4.85
C ALA A 257 12.54 -7.86 5.90
N LEU A 258 13.03 -8.05 7.12
CA LEU A 258 12.90 -7.07 8.20
C LEU A 258 13.66 -5.79 7.83
N ARG A 259 13.03 -4.65 8.07
CA ARG A 259 13.50 -3.30 7.78
C ARG A 259 13.20 -2.41 8.97
N ALA A 260 14.04 -1.40 9.17
CA ALA A 260 13.81 -0.32 10.12
C ALA A 260 13.82 1.00 9.34
N GLU A 261 12.83 1.84 9.60
CA GLU A 261 12.72 3.17 8.99
C GLU A 261 12.48 4.23 10.08
N PRO A 262 12.96 5.47 9.90
CA PRO A 262 12.54 6.57 10.75
C PRO A 262 11.02 6.70 10.80
N ALA A 263 10.47 6.95 11.98
CA ALA A 263 9.05 7.19 12.19
C ALA A 263 8.61 8.60 11.77
N ASP A 264 9.57 9.47 11.52
CA ASP A 264 9.36 10.88 11.18
C ASP A 264 10.12 11.25 9.90
N SER A 265 9.56 12.16 9.11
CA SER A 265 10.32 12.80 8.03
C SER A 265 11.23 13.92 8.54
N ASP A 266 10.96 14.42 9.75
CA ASP A 266 11.52 15.66 10.28
C ASP A 266 12.53 15.44 11.44
N GLY A 267 12.99 14.20 11.65
CA GLY A 267 14.09 13.88 12.57
C GLY A 267 13.71 13.59 14.01
N GLY A 268 12.43 13.32 14.32
CA GLY A 268 12.03 12.75 15.60
C GLY A 268 12.75 11.43 15.92
N ILE A 269 13.04 11.20 17.21
CA ILE A 269 13.74 10.00 17.70
C ILE A 269 12.70 8.87 17.80
N GLY A 270 12.56 8.08 16.73
CA GLY A 270 11.73 6.88 16.73
C GLY A 270 11.84 6.10 15.44
N VAL A 271 11.72 4.78 15.52
CA VAL A 271 11.84 3.85 14.40
C VAL A 271 10.57 3.02 14.23
N ARG A 272 10.24 2.72 12.97
CA ARG A 272 9.20 1.80 12.55
C ARG A 272 9.87 0.52 12.08
N MET A 273 9.37 -0.62 12.52
CA MET A 273 9.83 -1.93 12.07
C MET A 273 8.88 -2.45 11.00
N LEU A 274 9.41 -2.88 9.85
CA LEU A 274 8.62 -3.39 8.73
C LEU A 274 9.13 -4.75 8.26
N HIS A 275 8.25 -5.61 7.79
CA HIS A 275 8.60 -6.77 6.96
C HIS A 275 8.16 -6.49 5.52
N GLY A 276 9.11 -6.18 4.64
CA GLY A 276 8.78 -5.61 3.33
C GLY A 276 7.94 -4.34 3.47
N PRO A 277 6.68 -4.30 2.97
CA PRO A 277 5.77 -3.16 3.14
C PRO A 277 4.90 -3.24 4.40
N LEU A 278 4.90 -4.37 5.13
CA LEU A 278 4.07 -4.58 6.31
C LEU A 278 4.69 -3.90 7.53
N LEU A 279 4.05 -2.87 8.05
CA LEU A 279 4.37 -2.31 9.37
C LEU A 279 4.08 -3.36 10.45
N LEU A 280 5.00 -3.48 11.40
CA LEU A 280 4.89 -4.39 12.52
C LEU A 280 4.56 -3.64 13.81
N ALA A 281 3.78 -4.29 14.69
CA ALA A 281 3.49 -3.80 16.03
C ALA A 281 3.82 -4.85 17.09
N ALA A 282 4.12 -4.37 18.30
CA ALA A 282 4.16 -5.16 19.52
C ALA A 282 2.88 -4.93 20.34
N THR A 283 2.31 -5.97 20.95
CA THR A 283 1.21 -5.83 21.91
C THR A 283 1.67 -6.05 23.34
N ASP A 284 0.94 -5.49 24.30
CA ASP A 284 1.24 -5.67 25.73
C ASP A 284 0.97 -7.11 26.21
N ASP A 285 0.10 -7.86 25.52
CA ASP A 285 -0.20 -9.26 25.84
C ASP A 285 0.93 -10.23 25.43
N ASP A 286 1.89 -9.79 24.60
CA ASP A 286 3.04 -10.61 24.15
C ASP A 286 4.04 -10.91 25.28
N ALA A 287 3.82 -10.39 26.50
CA ALA A 287 4.55 -10.77 27.70
C ALA A 287 4.01 -12.07 28.36
N HIS A 288 2.83 -12.56 27.94
CA HIS A 288 2.12 -13.65 28.60
C HIS A 288 1.56 -14.72 27.62
N GLY A 289 1.99 -14.71 26.35
CA GLY A 289 1.58 -15.68 25.33
C GLY A 289 2.18 -17.08 25.51
N SER A 290 1.56 -18.08 24.87
CA SER A 290 2.11 -19.43 24.76
C SER A 290 3.42 -19.40 23.96
N PRO A 291 4.47 -20.15 24.35
CA PRO A 291 5.77 -20.15 23.67
C PRO A 291 5.71 -20.40 22.16
N ASP A 292 4.72 -21.16 21.69
CA ASP A 292 4.55 -21.52 20.27
C ASP A 292 3.89 -20.40 19.43
N ASP A 293 3.06 -19.54 20.03
CA ASP A 293 2.46 -18.39 19.32
C ASP A 293 3.45 -17.22 19.17
N ASP A 294 4.50 -17.22 19.98
CA ASP A 294 5.50 -16.15 20.12
C ASP A 294 6.86 -16.44 19.47
N ALA A 295 6.94 -17.53 18.71
CA ALA A 295 8.14 -17.83 17.91
C ALA A 295 8.25 -16.87 16.70
N PRO A 296 9.44 -16.32 16.42
CA PRO A 296 9.71 -15.63 15.16
C PRO A 296 9.48 -16.56 13.97
N ASP A 297 8.71 -16.09 12.99
CA ASP A 297 8.41 -16.79 11.75
C ASP A 297 8.40 -15.75 10.61
N PRO A 298 9.53 -15.57 9.91
CA PRO A 298 9.61 -14.64 8.78
C PRO A 298 8.57 -14.92 7.69
N GLY A 299 8.15 -16.17 7.49
CA GLY A 299 7.12 -16.56 6.51
C GLY A 299 5.70 -16.10 6.89
N ARG A 300 5.53 -15.63 8.12
CA ARG A 300 4.32 -14.94 8.65
C ARG A 300 4.62 -13.50 9.06
N ALA A 301 5.76 -12.93 8.64
CA ALA A 301 6.21 -11.60 9.02
C ALA A 301 6.31 -11.39 10.55
N ARG A 302 6.63 -12.45 11.31
CA ARG A 302 6.82 -12.39 12.77
C ARG A 302 8.28 -12.29 13.14
N HIS A 303 8.65 -11.28 13.93
CA HIS A 303 10.03 -10.99 14.32
C HIS A 303 10.15 -10.77 15.82
N ARG A 304 11.35 -10.85 16.38
CA ARG A 304 11.60 -10.48 17.79
C ARG A 304 12.38 -9.18 17.86
N HIS A 305 11.93 -8.26 18.70
CA HIS A 305 12.63 -6.99 18.95
C HIS A 305 12.50 -6.60 20.42
N ARG A 306 13.64 -6.42 21.11
CA ARG A 306 13.73 -6.04 22.53
C ARG A 306 12.79 -6.88 23.44
N GLY A 307 12.77 -8.19 23.22
CA GLY A 307 11.96 -9.13 24.01
C GLY A 307 10.51 -9.30 23.53
N ALA A 308 9.95 -8.32 22.82
CA ALA A 308 8.61 -8.40 22.25
C ALA A 308 8.58 -9.12 20.90
N VAL A 309 7.44 -9.76 20.60
CA VAL A 309 7.14 -10.32 19.28
C VAL A 309 6.46 -9.25 18.45
N LEU A 310 7.01 -8.98 17.27
CA LEU A 310 6.46 -8.05 16.31
C LEU A 310 5.63 -8.82 15.28
N ARG A 311 4.42 -8.34 15.01
CA ARG A 311 3.49 -8.93 14.02
C ARG A 311 2.90 -7.83 13.13
N PRO A 312 2.46 -8.12 11.89
CA PRO A 312 1.83 -7.12 11.04
C PRO A 312 0.66 -6.42 11.76
N VAL A 313 0.58 -5.09 11.66
CA VAL A 313 -0.42 -4.29 12.39
C VAL A 313 -1.86 -4.78 12.17
N ARG A 314 -2.18 -5.23 10.95
CA ARG A 314 -3.50 -5.80 10.63
C ARG A 314 -3.81 -7.05 11.49
N GLU A 315 -2.84 -7.94 11.70
CA GLU A 315 -3.06 -9.21 12.40
C GLU A 315 -3.26 -9.03 13.91
N VAL A 316 -2.73 -7.94 14.47
CA VAL A 316 -2.78 -7.66 15.89
C VAL A 316 -4.21 -7.47 16.41
N PHE A 317 -5.12 -7.00 15.56
CA PHE A 317 -6.47 -6.59 15.98
C PHE A 317 -7.59 -7.47 15.42
N HIS A 318 -7.26 -8.42 14.53
CA HIS A 318 -8.24 -9.32 13.91
C HIS A 318 -8.47 -10.64 14.64
N THR A 319 -7.62 -11.00 15.60
CA THR A 319 -7.51 -12.40 16.07
C THR A 319 -8.37 -12.76 17.28
N THR A 320 -9.06 -11.82 17.95
CA THR A 320 -9.89 -12.18 19.11
C THR A 320 -11.22 -11.40 19.20
N PRO A 321 -12.36 -12.02 18.87
CA PRO A 321 -13.69 -11.46 19.13
C PRO A 321 -13.90 -11.21 20.64
N GLY A 322 -14.41 -10.03 21.02
CA GLY A 322 -14.75 -9.68 22.40
C GLY A 322 -13.72 -8.83 23.17
N ARG A 323 -12.53 -8.54 22.60
CA ARG A 323 -11.47 -7.73 23.24
C ARG A 323 -11.03 -6.49 22.47
N ALA A 324 -11.72 -6.11 21.39
CA ALA A 324 -11.33 -4.99 20.50
C ALA A 324 -11.02 -3.65 21.21
N ALA A 325 -11.65 -3.38 22.37
CA ALA A 325 -11.42 -2.16 23.16
C ALA A 325 -10.12 -2.17 24.00
N ARG A 326 -9.44 -3.33 24.16
CA ARG A 326 -8.23 -3.48 24.99
C ARG A 326 -6.94 -3.57 24.18
N TYR A 327 -7.03 -3.75 22.86
CA TYR A 327 -5.83 -3.84 22.04
C TYR A 327 -5.26 -2.45 21.82
N HIS A 328 -4.00 -2.28 22.21
CA HIS A 328 -3.13 -1.24 21.70
C HIS A 328 -1.86 -1.89 21.19
N GLY A 329 -1.37 -1.41 20.05
CA GLY A 329 -0.15 -1.90 19.43
C GLY A 329 0.88 -0.79 19.40
N ARG A 330 2.09 -1.05 19.92
CA ARG A 330 3.21 -0.13 19.75
C ARG A 330 3.74 -0.28 18.33
N VAL A 331 3.70 0.80 17.54
CA VAL A 331 4.17 0.83 16.14
C VAL A 331 5.39 1.72 15.92
N VAL A 332 5.70 2.57 16.90
CA VAL A 332 6.93 3.38 16.94
C VAL A 332 7.75 2.97 18.15
N PHE A 333 9.01 2.63 17.91
CA PHE A 333 9.98 2.19 18.92
C PHE A 333 11.07 3.24 19.09
N ASP A 334 11.70 3.28 20.25
CA ASP A 334 12.84 4.17 20.47
C ASP A 334 14.04 3.66 19.65
N ASP A 335 14.87 4.56 19.11
CA ASP A 335 16.08 4.22 18.34
C ASP A 335 17.02 3.29 19.18
N PRO A 336 17.82 2.40 18.56
CA PRO A 336 18.68 1.44 19.25
C PRO A 336 19.51 1.99 20.42
#